data_AF-B8MUS5-F1
#
_entry.id   AF-B8MUS5-F1
#
_cell.length_a   1.000
_cell.length_b   1.000
_cell.length_c   1.000
_cell.angle_alpha   90.00
_cell.angle_beta   90.00
_cell.angle_gamma   90.00
#
_symmetry.space_group_name_H-M   'P 1'
#
loop_
_entity.id
_entity.type
_entity.pdbx_description
1 polymer ?
#
loop_
_entity_poly.entity_id
_entity_poly.type
_entity_poly.pdbx_seq_one_letter_code
_entity_poly.pdbx_strand_id
1 'polypeptide(L)'
;MPPHSSHLLKPLDQHYGQIVEQRMRLGFNHIDKIDFLTAFPKARMMAYKAQTVRNSFTATGLVPFNPDRVYQQLTVRLKTPTPPQSRSSDTQSSCLQTPQTPRQFKRQMTKTKKRISRHTRSSSEAIGEVFTRASKAYEMSINKLTIAQKELHDLWAAHEKEKQKRQKSKKQISHDQGITREEAQALVQGQIEASQAVTTAPAEHELPVSHPPV
;
A
#
# COMPACT_ATOMS: atom_id res chain seq x y z
N MET A 1 -33.49 -1.09 -7.70
CA MET A 1 -32.07 -1.49 -7.91
C MET A 1 -32.05 -2.99 -8.18
N PRO A 2 -31.29 -3.48 -9.17
CA PRO A 2 -31.15 -4.91 -9.38
C PRO A 2 -30.52 -5.58 -8.14
N PRO A 3 -30.96 -6.79 -7.75
CA PRO A 3 -30.32 -7.57 -6.70
C PRO A 3 -28.82 -7.76 -6.97
N HIS A 4 -28.01 -7.85 -5.91
CA HIS A 4 -26.56 -8.10 -5.97
C HIS A 4 -25.69 -7.08 -6.73
N SER A 5 -26.23 -5.95 -7.18
CA SER A 5 -25.50 -4.94 -7.97
C SER A 5 -24.93 -3.76 -7.17
N SER A 6 -24.99 -3.81 -5.84
CA SER A 6 -24.49 -2.73 -4.96
C SER A 6 -22.99 -2.44 -5.17
N HIS A 7 -22.18 -3.48 -5.38
CA HIS A 7 -20.75 -3.37 -5.64
C HIS A 7 -20.39 -2.77 -7.02
N LEU A 8 -21.36 -2.67 -7.94
CA LEU A 8 -21.19 -2.09 -9.27
C LEU A 8 -21.80 -0.69 -9.38
N LEU A 9 -22.91 -0.46 -8.67
CA LEU A 9 -23.75 0.72 -8.84
C LEU A 9 -23.54 1.77 -7.74
N LYS A 10 -22.72 1.49 -6.72
CA LYS A 10 -22.41 2.43 -5.65
C LYS A 10 -20.90 2.54 -5.39
N PRO A 11 -20.14 3.20 -6.29
CA PRO A 11 -18.70 3.37 -6.14
C PRO A 11 -18.29 4.01 -4.80
N LEU A 12 -19.14 4.89 -4.27
CA LEU A 12 -18.92 5.53 -2.98
C LEU A 12 -18.95 4.53 -1.82
N ASP A 13 -19.97 3.67 -1.76
CA ASP A 13 -20.10 2.64 -0.73
C ASP A 13 -18.92 1.65 -0.80
N GLN A 14 -18.48 1.31 -2.02
CA GLN A 14 -17.34 0.43 -2.23
C GLN A 14 -16.03 1.03 -1.71
N HIS A 15 -15.70 2.26 -2.10
CA HIS A 15 -14.45 2.89 -1.66
C HIS A 15 -14.47 3.22 -0.17
N TYR A 16 -15.61 3.63 0.37
CA TYR A 16 -15.74 3.81 1.82
C TYR A 16 -15.57 2.48 2.55
N GLY A 17 -16.23 1.42 2.09
CA GLY A 17 -16.09 0.07 2.63
C GLY A 17 -14.64 -0.42 2.64
N GLN A 18 -13.87 -0.16 1.57
CA GLN A 18 -12.43 -0.48 1.52
C GLN A 18 -11.62 0.26 2.60
N ILE A 19 -11.92 1.54 2.85
CA ILE A 19 -11.24 2.32 3.89
C ILE A 19 -11.58 1.75 5.28
N VAL A 20 -12.85 1.43 5.51
CA VAL A 20 -13.31 0.80 6.76
C VAL A 20 -12.64 -0.56 6.95
N GLU A 21 -12.62 -1.41 5.93
CA GLU A 21 -12.00 -2.73 5.98
C GLU A 21 -10.50 -2.65 6.28
N GLN A 22 -9.78 -1.74 5.61
CA GLN A 22 -8.35 -1.51 5.90
C GLN A 22 -8.13 -1.10 7.36
N ARG A 23 -9.01 -0.25 7.90
CA ARG A 23 -8.94 0.19 9.29
C ARG A 23 -9.23 -0.95 10.27
N MET A 24 -10.22 -1.79 9.99
CA MET A 24 -10.54 -2.98 10.79
C MET A 24 -9.38 -3.98 10.81
N ARG A 25 -8.70 -4.19 9.66
CA ARG A 25 -7.50 -5.04 9.57
C ARG A 25 -6.35 -4.57 10.46
N LEU A 26 -6.30 -3.27 10.76
CA LEU A 26 -5.32 -2.68 11.68
C LEU A 26 -5.75 -2.73 13.15
N GLY A 27 -6.86 -3.41 13.46
CA GLY A 27 -7.38 -3.60 14.83
C GLY A 27 -8.37 -2.54 15.31
N PHE A 28 -8.75 -1.58 14.45
CA PHE A 28 -9.68 -0.51 14.80
C PHE A 28 -11.10 -0.84 14.34
N ASN A 29 -11.88 -1.47 15.22
CA ASN A 29 -13.24 -1.95 14.92
C ASN A 29 -14.35 -0.89 15.11
N HIS A 30 -13.99 0.30 15.60
CA HIS A 30 -14.93 1.39 15.81
C HIS A 30 -14.59 2.59 14.91
N ILE A 31 -15.61 3.19 14.31
CA ILE A 31 -15.51 4.40 13.50
C ILE A 31 -16.36 5.47 14.16
N ASP A 32 -15.73 6.53 14.63
CA ASP A 32 -16.45 7.66 15.20
C ASP A 32 -16.74 8.75 14.14
N LYS A 33 -17.34 9.85 14.60
CA LYS A 33 -17.68 10.98 13.73
C LYS A 33 -16.47 11.58 13.01
N ILE A 34 -15.33 11.69 13.68
CA ILE A 34 -14.10 12.26 13.09
C ILE A 34 -13.52 11.30 12.05
N ASP A 35 -13.57 10.01 12.34
CA ASP A 35 -13.16 8.95 11.43
C ASP A 35 -14.00 8.94 10.15
N PHE A 36 -15.32 9.10 10.27
CA PHE A 36 -16.20 9.28 9.12
C PHE A 36 -15.85 10.54 8.32
N LEU A 37 -15.74 11.70 9.01
CA LEU A 37 -15.45 12.98 8.35
C LEU A 37 -14.09 13.01 7.66
N THR A 38 -13.14 12.19 8.09
CA THR A 38 -11.83 12.07 7.44
C THR A 38 -11.80 11.03 6.31
N ALA A 39 -12.58 9.95 6.42
CA ALA A 39 -12.65 8.89 5.43
C ALA A 39 -13.57 9.23 4.25
N PHE A 40 -14.72 9.86 4.51
CA PHE A 40 -15.75 10.13 3.51
C PHE A 40 -15.25 11.00 2.34
N PRO A 41 -14.54 12.12 2.55
CA PRO A 41 -14.01 12.92 1.43
C PRO A 41 -13.03 12.13 0.56
N LYS A 42 -12.22 11.25 1.15
CA LYS A 42 -11.28 10.38 0.44
C LYS A 42 -12.02 9.35 -0.41
N ALA A 43 -13.01 8.68 0.18
CA ALA A 43 -13.88 7.74 -0.53
C ALA A 43 -14.59 8.43 -1.71
N ARG A 44 -15.13 9.63 -1.47
CA ARG A 44 -15.80 10.45 -2.48
C ARG A 44 -14.87 10.80 -3.64
N MET A 45 -13.65 11.23 -3.34
CA MET A 45 -12.65 11.55 -4.36
C MET A 45 -12.31 10.35 -5.24
N MET A 46 -12.17 9.16 -4.64
CA MET A 46 -11.90 7.92 -5.38
C MET A 46 -13.09 7.47 -6.22
N ALA A 47 -14.30 7.55 -5.66
CA ALA A 47 -15.56 7.17 -6.30
C ALA A 47 -15.86 8.02 -7.54
N TYR A 48 -15.63 9.33 -7.47
CA TYR A 48 -15.92 10.26 -8.55
C TYR A 48 -14.73 10.55 -9.46
N LYS A 49 -13.66 9.75 -9.39
CA LYS A 49 -12.56 9.83 -10.36
C LYS A 49 -13.11 9.52 -11.76
N ALA A 50 -12.72 10.29 -12.76
CA ALA A 50 -13.22 10.14 -14.14
C ALA A 50 -13.10 8.68 -14.66
N GLN A 51 -12.02 7.98 -14.31
CA GLN A 51 -11.85 6.58 -14.64
C GLN A 51 -12.89 5.67 -13.96
N THR A 52 -13.14 5.87 -12.66
CA THR A 52 -14.12 5.08 -11.88
C THR A 52 -15.53 5.30 -12.43
N VAL A 53 -15.87 6.54 -12.76
CA VAL A 53 -17.16 6.90 -13.36
C VAL A 53 -17.31 6.31 -14.77
N ARG A 54 -16.28 6.40 -15.63
CA ARG A 54 -16.30 5.74 -16.94
C ARG A 54 -16.45 4.22 -16.79
N ASN A 55 -15.72 3.62 -15.86
CA ASN A 55 -15.80 2.19 -15.58
C ASN A 55 -17.21 1.80 -15.13
N SER A 56 -17.86 2.57 -14.25
CA SER A 56 -19.24 2.27 -13.83
C SER A 56 -20.23 2.39 -14.98
N PHE A 57 -20.13 3.42 -15.84
CA PHE A 57 -20.95 3.51 -17.05
C PHE A 57 -20.70 2.36 -18.04
N THR A 58 -19.44 1.90 -18.19
CA THR A 58 -19.15 0.74 -19.05
C THR A 58 -19.71 -0.55 -18.46
N ALA A 59 -19.69 -0.71 -17.13
CA ALA A 59 -20.18 -1.89 -16.45
C ALA A 59 -21.71 -1.99 -16.50
N THR A 60 -22.41 -0.86 -16.52
CA THR A 60 -23.87 -0.80 -16.66
C THR A 60 -24.36 -0.85 -18.10
N GLY A 61 -23.44 -0.88 -19.08
CA GLY A 61 -23.81 -0.84 -20.50
C GLY A 61 -24.38 0.51 -20.95
N LEU A 62 -24.19 1.57 -20.17
CA LEU A 62 -24.64 2.94 -20.48
C LEU A 62 -23.64 3.71 -21.37
N VAL A 63 -22.43 3.18 -21.59
CA VAL A 63 -21.51 3.61 -22.66
C VAL A 63 -21.96 2.96 -23.97
N PRO A 64 -21.88 3.65 -25.14
CA PRO A 64 -22.36 3.10 -26.42
C PRO A 64 -21.90 1.67 -26.64
N PHE A 65 -22.87 0.84 -27.07
CA PHE A 65 -22.70 -0.58 -27.35
C PHE A 65 -21.43 -0.82 -28.17
N ASN A 66 -20.43 -1.45 -27.54
CA ASN A 66 -19.18 -1.81 -28.19
C ASN A 66 -19.10 -3.34 -28.34
N PRO A 67 -19.56 -3.88 -29.49
CA PRO A 67 -19.58 -5.32 -29.72
C PRO A 67 -18.17 -5.91 -29.78
N ASP A 68 -17.16 -5.14 -30.21
CA ASP A 68 -15.77 -5.61 -30.30
C ASP A 68 -15.21 -6.04 -28.94
N ARG A 69 -15.70 -5.45 -27.85
CA ARG A 69 -15.28 -5.82 -26.49
C ARG A 69 -15.73 -7.23 -26.11
N VAL A 70 -16.91 -7.64 -26.57
CA VAL A 70 -17.44 -9.00 -26.39
C VAL A 70 -16.69 -9.96 -27.32
N TYR A 71 -16.51 -9.58 -28.59
CA TYR A 71 -15.74 -10.39 -29.54
C TYR A 71 -14.29 -10.61 -29.11
N GLN A 72 -13.62 -9.63 -28.49
CA GLN A 72 -12.26 -9.78 -27.96
C GLN A 72 -12.17 -10.71 -26.75
N GLN A 73 -13.20 -10.75 -25.88
CA GLN A 73 -13.23 -11.71 -24.78
C GLN A 73 -13.52 -13.14 -25.25
N LEU A 74 -14.34 -13.30 -26.28
CA LEU A 74 -14.66 -14.61 -26.87
C LEU A 74 -13.56 -15.13 -27.79
N THR A 75 -12.80 -14.23 -28.43
CA THR A 75 -11.68 -14.60 -29.29
C THR A 75 -10.44 -14.86 -28.45
N VAL A 76 -10.38 -16.03 -27.83
CA VAL A 76 -9.14 -16.53 -27.21
C VAL A 76 -8.14 -16.85 -28.33
N ARG A 77 -7.36 -15.85 -28.76
CA ARG A 77 -6.16 -16.13 -29.55
C ARG A 77 -5.14 -16.78 -28.63
N LEU A 78 -4.88 -18.07 -28.83
CA LEU A 78 -3.72 -18.76 -28.29
C LEU A 78 -2.46 -18.07 -28.82
N LYS A 79 -1.99 -17.05 -28.09
CA LYS A 79 -0.77 -16.33 -28.40
C LYS A 79 0.37 -17.11 -27.77
N THR A 80 1.08 -17.88 -28.58
CA THR A 80 2.37 -18.45 -28.17
C THR A 80 3.25 -17.27 -27.75
N PRO A 81 3.69 -17.18 -26.49
CA PRO A 81 4.50 -16.05 -26.05
C PRO A 81 5.79 -16.05 -26.87
N THR A 82 6.01 -14.97 -27.63
CA THR A 82 7.29 -14.72 -28.28
C THR A 82 8.38 -14.74 -27.20
N PRO A 83 9.44 -15.54 -27.35
CA PRO A 83 10.51 -15.59 -26.36
C PRO A 83 11.09 -14.19 -26.17
N PRO A 84 11.36 -13.77 -24.92
CA PRO A 84 11.91 -12.45 -24.65
C PRO A 84 13.25 -12.29 -25.35
N GLN A 85 13.45 -11.13 -25.98
CA GLN A 85 14.71 -10.74 -26.61
C GLN A 85 15.85 -10.89 -25.59
N SER A 86 16.88 -11.66 -25.95
CA SER A 86 18.06 -11.85 -25.12
C SER A 86 18.82 -10.53 -25.01
N ARG A 87 18.64 -9.80 -23.90
CA ARG A 87 19.53 -8.70 -23.54
C ARG A 87 20.92 -9.29 -23.27
N SER A 88 21.92 -8.80 -24.01
CA SER A 88 23.33 -9.09 -23.74
C SER A 88 23.63 -8.74 -22.28
N SER A 89 24.23 -9.69 -21.58
CA SER A 89 24.53 -9.57 -20.16
C SER A 89 25.95 -9.06 -19.97
N ASP A 90 26.20 -7.79 -20.29
CA ASP A 90 27.37 -7.09 -19.77
C ASP A 90 27.04 -6.49 -18.41
N THR A 91 26.89 -7.40 -17.45
CA THR A 91 27.11 -7.07 -16.05
C THR A 91 27.65 -8.33 -15.41
N GLN A 92 28.98 -8.43 -15.36
CA GLN A 92 29.69 -9.35 -14.48
C GLN A 92 29.12 -9.17 -13.08
N SER A 93 28.16 -10.01 -12.70
CA SER A 93 27.48 -9.89 -11.43
C SER A 93 28.34 -10.54 -10.37
N SER A 94 28.85 -9.71 -9.47
CA SER A 94 29.13 -10.03 -8.07
C SER A 94 28.26 -11.18 -7.57
N CYS A 95 28.81 -12.40 -7.60
CA CYS A 95 28.23 -13.58 -6.98
C CYS A 95 28.60 -13.68 -5.49
N LEU A 96 29.25 -12.63 -4.96
CA LEU A 96 29.77 -12.56 -3.60
C LEU A 96 29.00 -11.56 -2.72
N GLN A 97 28.11 -10.74 -3.28
CA GLN A 97 27.30 -9.80 -2.50
C GLN A 97 25.98 -10.41 -2.06
N THR A 98 25.68 -10.23 -0.77
CA THR A 98 24.39 -10.57 -0.15
C THR A 98 23.25 -9.85 -0.88
N PRO A 99 22.31 -10.58 -1.50
CA PRO A 99 21.20 -9.93 -2.20
C PRO A 99 20.27 -9.23 -1.20
N GLN A 100 19.97 -7.97 -1.47
CA GLN A 100 19.11 -7.13 -0.62
C GLN A 100 17.65 -7.12 -1.07
N THR A 101 17.33 -7.75 -2.19
CA THR A 101 15.97 -7.74 -2.76
C THR A 101 15.62 -9.14 -3.28
N PRO A 102 14.36 -9.60 -3.13
CA PRO A 102 13.93 -10.90 -3.66
C PRO A 102 14.25 -11.07 -5.15
N ARG A 103 14.11 -10.00 -5.94
CA ARG A 103 14.46 -9.97 -7.37
C ARG A 103 15.95 -10.22 -7.64
N GLN A 104 16.83 -9.63 -6.83
CA GLN A 104 18.27 -9.81 -6.96
C GLN A 104 18.65 -11.25 -6.61
N PHE A 105 18.11 -11.79 -5.53
CA PHE A 105 18.30 -13.17 -5.13
C PHE A 105 17.86 -14.15 -6.22
N LYS A 106 16.63 -13.99 -6.75
CA LYS A 106 16.09 -14.85 -7.82
C LYS A 106 16.99 -14.84 -9.07
N ARG A 107 17.55 -13.69 -9.42
CA ARG A 107 18.51 -13.56 -10.54
C ARG A 107 19.84 -14.27 -10.26
N GLN A 108 20.41 -14.11 -9.07
CA GLN A 108 21.63 -14.85 -8.70
C GLN A 108 21.38 -16.35 -8.67
N MET A 109 20.28 -16.76 -8.05
CA MET A 109 19.85 -18.14 -7.91
C MET A 109 19.71 -18.86 -9.25
N THR A 110 19.02 -18.23 -10.22
CA THR A 110 18.87 -18.77 -11.57
C THR A 110 20.19 -18.90 -12.32
N LYS A 111 21.13 -17.95 -12.14
CA LYS A 111 22.48 -18.06 -12.71
C LYS A 111 23.26 -19.22 -12.11
N THR A 112 23.24 -19.37 -10.79
CA THR A 112 23.94 -20.46 -10.08
C THR A 112 23.34 -21.82 -10.41
N LYS A 113 22.01 -21.96 -10.44
CA LYS A 113 21.32 -23.18 -10.86
C LYS A 113 21.75 -23.62 -12.27
N LYS A 114 21.80 -22.67 -13.22
CA LYS A 114 22.28 -22.93 -14.60
C LYS A 114 23.75 -23.33 -14.66
N ARG A 115 24.60 -22.89 -13.72
CA ARG A 115 26.02 -23.29 -13.66
C ARG A 115 26.15 -24.72 -13.12
N ILE A 116 25.46 -25.01 -12.02
CA ILE A 116 25.41 -26.36 -11.43
C ILE A 116 24.92 -27.37 -12.47
N SER A 117 23.80 -27.09 -13.16
CA SER A 117 23.26 -28.01 -14.17
C SER A 117 24.17 -28.24 -15.38
N ARG A 118 25.11 -27.33 -15.66
CA ARG A 118 26.06 -27.45 -16.78
C ARG A 118 27.32 -28.26 -16.42
N HIS A 119 27.66 -28.39 -15.15
CA HIS A 119 28.93 -28.99 -14.71
C HIS A 119 28.77 -30.35 -14.04
N THR A 120 27.53 -30.84 -13.85
CA THR A 120 27.31 -32.10 -13.14
C THR A 120 26.35 -33.00 -13.90
N ARG A 121 26.91 -33.94 -14.68
CA ARG A 121 26.14 -34.87 -15.54
C ARG A 121 25.74 -36.18 -14.83
N SER A 122 26.21 -36.44 -13.60
CA SER A 122 25.95 -37.71 -12.88
C SER A 122 26.02 -37.69 -11.34
N SER A 123 26.36 -36.58 -10.66
CA SER A 123 26.64 -36.56 -9.20
C SER A 123 25.91 -35.45 -8.38
N SER A 124 24.85 -34.81 -8.89
CA SER A 124 24.32 -33.57 -8.25
C SER A 124 22.80 -33.42 -8.21
N GLU A 125 22.03 -34.50 -8.28
CA GLU A 125 20.59 -34.38 -8.05
C GLU A 125 20.30 -33.95 -6.60
N ALA A 126 20.96 -34.58 -5.64
CA ALA A 126 20.87 -34.22 -4.22
C ALA A 126 21.32 -32.77 -3.93
N ILE A 127 22.44 -32.32 -4.52
CA ILE A 127 22.95 -30.95 -4.33
C ILE A 127 22.02 -29.92 -5.00
N GLY A 128 21.54 -30.20 -6.21
CA GLY A 128 20.57 -29.35 -6.91
C GLY A 128 19.24 -29.25 -6.17
N GLU A 129 18.82 -30.33 -5.51
CA GLU A 129 17.62 -30.36 -4.69
C GLU A 129 17.79 -29.56 -3.39
N VAL A 130 18.89 -29.78 -2.65
CA VAL A 130 19.24 -28.99 -1.45
C VAL A 130 19.30 -27.50 -1.79
N PHE A 131 19.95 -27.17 -2.90
CA PHE A 131 20.01 -25.80 -3.40
C PHE A 131 18.62 -25.24 -3.70
N THR A 132 17.77 -26.00 -4.38
CA THR A 132 16.39 -25.58 -4.68
C THR A 132 15.55 -25.41 -3.41
N ARG A 133 15.70 -26.28 -2.40
CA ARG A 133 15.03 -26.16 -1.10
C ARG A 133 15.50 -24.91 -0.35
N ALA A 134 16.81 -24.67 -0.28
CA ALA A 134 17.39 -23.47 0.33
C ALA A 134 16.92 -22.18 -0.38
N SER A 135 16.81 -22.23 -1.72
CA SER A 135 16.27 -21.14 -2.52
C SER A 135 14.85 -20.77 -2.12
N LYS A 136 13.98 -21.79 -2.04
CA LYS A 136 12.57 -21.62 -1.65
C LYS A 136 12.45 -21.10 -0.23
N ALA A 137 13.26 -21.64 0.69
CA ALA A 137 13.28 -21.19 2.08
C ALA A 137 13.63 -19.71 2.20
N TYR A 138 14.65 -19.24 1.46
CA TYR A 138 14.98 -17.82 1.41
C TYR A 138 13.87 -16.99 0.76
N GLU A 139 13.31 -17.42 -0.38
CA GLU A 139 12.20 -16.70 -1.03
C GLU A 139 10.99 -16.57 -0.09
N MET A 140 10.67 -17.62 0.66
CA MET A 140 9.61 -17.58 1.67
C MET A 140 9.94 -16.64 2.83
N SER A 141 11.17 -16.70 3.38
CA SER A 141 11.56 -15.88 4.52
C SER A 141 11.62 -14.40 4.16
N ILE A 142 12.18 -14.04 3.01
CA ILE A 142 12.26 -12.64 2.57
C ILE A 142 10.88 -12.08 2.26
N ASN A 143 9.98 -12.87 1.66
CA ASN A 143 8.61 -12.43 1.39
C ASN A 143 7.85 -12.22 2.71
N LYS A 144 7.94 -13.17 3.65
CA LYS A 144 7.36 -13.03 4.99
C LYS A 144 7.90 -11.81 5.73
N LEU A 145 9.22 -11.60 5.70
CA LEU A 145 9.85 -10.44 6.32
C LEU A 145 9.36 -9.14 5.69
N THR A 146 9.28 -9.07 4.37
CA THR A 146 8.79 -7.89 3.64
C THR A 146 7.34 -7.57 4.00
N ILE A 147 6.48 -8.60 4.08
CA ILE A 147 5.07 -8.45 4.48
C ILE A 147 5.01 -7.95 5.93
N ALA A 148 5.73 -8.59 6.86
CA ALA A 148 5.74 -8.21 8.26
C ALA A 148 6.26 -6.78 8.48
N GLN A 149 7.32 -6.37 7.77
CA GLN A 149 7.83 -5.00 7.83
C GLN A 149 6.78 -3.98 7.36
N LYS A 150 6.04 -4.30 6.29
CA LYS A 150 4.96 -3.44 5.81
C LYS A 150 3.83 -3.35 6.82
N GLU A 151 3.37 -4.49 7.36
CA GLU A 151 2.31 -4.53 8.37
C GLU A 151 2.70 -3.75 9.63
N LEU A 152 3.94 -3.89 10.10
CA LEU A 152 4.45 -3.08 11.22
C LEU A 152 4.39 -1.59 10.90
N HIS A 153 4.89 -1.16 9.74
CA HIS A 153 4.85 0.25 9.35
C HIS A 153 3.41 0.78 9.27
N ASP A 154 2.49 0.01 8.68
CA ASP A 154 1.08 0.37 8.59
C ASP A 154 0.42 0.48 9.98
N LEU A 155 0.75 -0.43 10.91
CA LEU A 155 0.31 -0.39 12.31
C LEU A 155 0.86 0.83 13.05
N TRP A 156 2.16 1.12 12.92
CA TRP A 156 2.78 2.31 13.53
C TRP A 156 2.11 3.60 13.04
N ALA A 157 1.90 3.73 11.73
CA ALA A 157 1.24 4.89 11.14
C ALA A 157 -0.22 5.03 11.62
N ALA A 158 -0.93 3.91 11.83
CA ALA A 158 -2.29 3.92 12.35
C ALA A 158 -2.33 4.31 13.84
N HIS A 159 -1.43 3.76 14.65
CA HIS A 159 -1.32 4.10 16.06
C HIS A 159 -0.98 5.58 16.27
N GLU A 160 -0.08 6.13 15.46
CA GLU A 160 0.26 7.55 15.54
C GLU A 160 -0.94 8.44 15.19
N LYS A 161 -1.74 8.08 14.18
CA LYS A 161 -2.98 8.80 13.88
C LYS A 161 -3.98 8.74 15.03
N GLU A 162 -4.12 7.58 15.67
CA GLU A 162 -5.02 7.43 16.82
C GLU A 162 -4.52 8.24 18.03
N LYS A 163 -3.20 8.28 18.26
CA LYS A 163 -2.59 9.13 19.28
C LYS A 163 -2.86 10.60 19.02
N GLN A 164 -2.63 11.08 17.80
CA GLN A 164 -2.95 12.46 17.41
C GLN A 164 -4.43 12.77 17.61
N LYS A 165 -5.33 11.86 17.21
CA LYS A 165 -6.77 11.99 17.42
C LYS A 165 -7.13 12.14 18.90
N ARG A 166 -6.50 11.37 19.79
CA ARG A 166 -6.70 11.47 21.25
C ARG A 166 -6.15 12.76 21.84
N GLN A 167 -5.08 13.30 21.27
CA GLN A 167 -4.45 14.55 21.69
C GLN A 167 -5.20 15.80 21.20
N LYS A 168 -6.01 15.70 20.14
CA LYS A 168 -6.83 16.82 19.67
C LYS A 168 -7.73 17.34 20.79
N SER A 169 -7.80 18.66 20.89
CA SER A 169 -8.44 19.37 21.99
C SER A 169 -9.90 18.94 22.19
N LYS A 170 -10.24 18.51 23.41
CA LYS A 170 -11.62 18.25 23.85
C LYS A 170 -12.36 19.53 24.28
N LYS A 171 -11.86 20.72 23.90
CA LYS A 171 -12.49 21.99 24.25
C LYS A 171 -13.92 22.01 23.72
N GLN A 172 -14.86 21.86 24.65
CA GLN A 172 -16.28 21.96 24.39
C GLN A 172 -16.61 23.44 24.20
N ILE A 173 -17.26 23.78 23.10
CA ILE A 173 -17.73 25.14 22.87
C ILE A 173 -18.97 25.33 23.74
N SER A 174 -18.99 26.36 24.57
CA SER A 174 -20.14 26.71 25.41
C SER A 174 -21.34 27.01 24.51
N HIS A 175 -22.42 26.25 24.67
CA HIS A 175 -23.59 26.25 23.77
C HIS A 175 -24.68 27.25 24.21
N ASP A 176 -24.35 28.22 25.07
CA ASP A 176 -25.37 29.08 25.69
C ASP A 176 -25.91 30.18 24.74
N GLN A 177 -25.12 30.52 23.70
CA GLN A 177 -25.56 31.28 22.53
C GLN A 177 -25.02 30.58 21.28
N GLY A 178 -25.86 30.41 20.26
CA GLY A 178 -25.44 29.80 18.99
C GLY A 178 -24.25 30.55 18.39
N ILE A 179 -23.25 29.81 17.91
CA ILE A 179 -22.05 30.38 17.29
C ILE A 179 -22.40 31.12 16.01
N THR A 180 -21.91 32.34 15.88
CA THR A 180 -22.05 33.13 14.64
C THR A 180 -21.04 32.64 13.58
N ARG A 181 -21.35 32.81 12.28
CA ARG A 181 -20.52 32.32 11.18
C ARG A 181 -19.07 32.85 11.25
N GLU A 182 -18.90 34.09 11.66
CA GLU A 182 -17.62 34.78 11.78
C GLU A 182 -16.79 34.21 12.93
N GLU A 183 -17.43 33.90 14.07
CA GLU A 183 -16.79 33.25 15.23
C GLU A 183 -16.34 31.83 14.88
N ALA A 184 -17.16 31.08 14.13
CA ALA A 184 -16.77 29.76 13.63
C ALA A 184 -15.54 29.83 12.71
N GLN A 185 -15.48 30.83 11.83
CA GLN A 185 -14.33 31.04 10.95
C GLN A 185 -13.06 31.42 11.72
N ALA A 186 -13.17 32.31 12.71
CA ALA A 186 -12.05 32.70 13.57
C ALA A 186 -11.51 31.50 14.38
N LEU A 187 -12.40 30.64 14.89
CA LEU A 187 -12.00 29.44 15.64
C LEU A 187 -11.23 28.43 14.76
N VAL A 188 -11.70 28.24 13.52
CA VAL A 188 -11.02 27.37 12.54
C VAL A 188 -9.66 27.94 12.16
N GLN A 189 -9.58 29.25 11.92
CA GLN A 189 -8.34 29.93 11.57
C GLN A 189 -7.30 29.82 12.70
N GLY A 190 -7.70 30.07 13.95
CA GLY A 190 -6.82 29.92 15.11
C GLY A 190 -6.34 28.48 15.34
N GLN A 191 -7.16 27.46 15.01
CA GLN A 191 -6.71 26.07 15.06
C GLN A 191 -5.69 25.72 13.96
N ILE A 192 -5.85 26.28 12.76
CA ILE A 192 -4.91 26.08 11.65
C ILE A 192 -3.56 26.71 12.01
N GLU A 193 -3.56 27.94 12.53
CA GLU A 193 -2.35 28.66 12.96
C GLU A 193 -1.63 27.96 14.11
N ALA A 194 -2.36 27.50 15.14
CA ALA A 194 -1.79 26.73 16.24
C ALA A 194 -1.19 25.39 15.78
N SER A 195 -1.82 24.72 14.80
CA SER A 195 -1.31 23.45 14.25
C SER A 195 -0.05 23.66 13.39
N GLN A 196 0.07 24.81 12.72
CA GLN A 196 1.26 25.18 11.96
C GLN A 196 2.41 25.58 12.89
N ALA A 197 2.15 26.36 13.94
CA ALA A 197 3.16 26.79 14.92
C ALA A 197 3.84 25.62 15.65
N VAL A 198 3.10 24.54 15.97
CA VAL A 198 3.65 23.31 16.58
C VAL A 198 4.58 22.55 15.62
N THR A 199 4.46 22.76 14.32
CA THR A 199 5.32 22.11 13.30
C THR A 199 6.63 22.90 13.05
N THR A 200 6.70 24.17 13.46
CA THR A 200 7.83 25.09 13.21
C THR A 200 8.69 25.39 14.44
N ALA A 201 8.46 24.76 15.59
CA ALA A 201 9.34 24.95 16.76
C ALA A 201 10.72 24.30 16.49
N PRO A 202 11.85 25.00 16.69
CA PRO A 202 13.19 24.46 16.41
C PRO A 202 13.53 23.31 17.36
N ALA A 203 14.11 22.25 16.81
CA ALA A 203 14.77 21.22 17.58
C ALA A 203 16.05 21.79 18.21
N GLU A 204 15.95 22.35 19.41
CA GLU A 204 17.11 22.56 20.27
C GLU A 204 16.87 21.87 21.61
N HIS A 205 17.61 20.79 21.81
CA HIS A 205 18.34 20.52 23.05
C HIS A 205 19.48 19.55 22.70
N GLU A 206 20.67 20.12 22.52
CA GLU A 206 21.93 19.37 22.60
C GLU A 206 22.03 18.68 23.97
N LEU A 207 22.38 17.39 23.94
CA LEU A 207 22.80 16.64 25.12
C LEU A 207 24.30 16.88 25.35
N PRO A 208 24.76 17.13 26.58
CA PRO A 208 26.19 17.26 26.84
C PRO A 208 26.87 15.87 26.80
N VAL A 209 27.94 15.80 26.02
CA VAL A 209 28.84 14.66 25.90
C VAL A 209 29.56 14.42 27.23
N SER A 210 29.35 13.27 27.86
CA SER A 210 30.20 12.78 28.94
C SER A 210 31.29 11.86 28.38
N HIS A 211 32.56 12.27 28.55
CA HIS A 211 33.71 11.42 28.29
C HIS A 211 33.96 10.45 29.46
N PRO A 212 34.44 9.22 29.22
CA PRO A 212 34.85 8.31 30.29
C PRO A 212 36.31 8.57 30.71
N PRO A 213 36.69 8.28 31.98
CA PRO A 213 38.08 8.35 32.39
C PRO A 213 38.84 7.07 31.99
N VAL A 214 40.16 7.26 31.89
CA VAL A 214 41.23 6.31 31.52
C VAL A 214 41.28 5.08 32.43
#